data_AF-A0A8T0MZC7-F1
#
_entry.id   AF-A0A8T0MZC7-F1
#
_cell.length_a   1.000
_cell.length_b   1.000
_cell.length_c   1.000
_cell.angle_alpha   90.00
_cell.angle_beta   90.00
_cell.angle_gamma   90.00
#
_symmetry.space_group_name_H-M   'P 1'
#
loop_
_entity.id
_entity.type
_entity.pdbx_description
1 polymer ?
#
loop_
_entity_poly.entity_id
_entity_poly.type
_entity_poly.pdbx_seq_one_letter_code
_entity_poly.pdbx_strand_id
1 'polypeptide(L)'
;MAPMATISAPLAARASPSGLLSHRRNGARASLGLRGVKFVSHGVSSEQDERIRCHSSLRQNTIVASENENPPLMPAIMTPGGPLDLATVLLGNRVIFIGQYINSQVAQRVISQLVTLAAIDEEGDILIYLNCPGGSLYSILAIYDCMSCIKPKVGTVGFGVVASQAAIILAGGEKGMRYAMPNTRVMIHQPQGGSEGNVEEVRRQVGETIYARDKVDKMFAAFTGQPLDMVQQWTERDRFMSSSEAMDFGLVDALLETRY
;
A
#
# COMPACT_ATOMS: atom_id res chain seq x y z
N MET A 1 46.20 50.14 0.03
CA MET A 1 47.17 49.05 -0.17
C MET A 1 46.42 47.84 -0.70
N ALA A 2 46.60 47.52 -1.98
CA ALA A 2 46.31 46.21 -2.61
C ALA A 2 47.54 45.28 -2.39
N PRO A 3 47.63 44.01 -2.86
CA PRO A 3 46.71 43.20 -3.71
C PRO A 3 46.39 41.79 -3.12
N MET A 4 45.37 41.03 -3.54
CA MET A 4 45.17 40.22 -4.76
C MET A 4 46.30 39.22 -5.12
N ALA A 5 45.98 37.92 -5.09
CA ALA A 5 46.59 36.90 -5.95
C ALA A 5 45.65 35.70 -6.16
N THR A 6 45.63 35.24 -7.40
CA THR A 6 44.74 34.29 -8.07
C THR A 6 45.60 33.07 -8.53
N ILE A 7 45.03 32.12 -9.29
CA ILE A 7 45.69 31.20 -10.27
C ILE A 7 46.14 29.85 -9.64
N SER A 8 45.95 28.64 -10.20
CA SER A 8 45.48 28.19 -11.53
C SER A 8 45.13 26.70 -11.53
N ALA A 9 44.32 26.28 -12.51
CA ALA A 9 44.31 24.93 -13.09
C ALA A 9 45.48 24.73 -14.09
N PRO A 10 45.75 23.49 -14.52
CA PRO A 10 46.17 23.27 -15.90
C PRO A 10 45.35 22.21 -16.65
N LEU A 11 45.27 22.45 -17.95
CA LEU A 11 44.65 21.66 -19.00
C LEU A 11 45.76 20.91 -19.79
N ALA A 12 45.35 19.83 -20.48
CA ALA A 12 45.86 19.37 -21.79
C ALA A 12 46.84 18.17 -21.89
N ALA A 13 46.29 17.08 -22.45
CA ALA A 13 46.62 16.49 -23.77
C ALA A 13 47.67 15.36 -23.96
N ARG A 14 47.16 14.33 -24.68
CA ARG A 14 47.78 13.46 -25.73
C ARG A 14 48.83 12.42 -25.32
N ALA A 15 48.52 11.14 -25.60
CA ALA A 15 49.06 10.37 -26.74
C ALA A 15 48.65 8.88 -26.68
N SER A 16 48.28 8.30 -27.83
CA SER A 16 48.32 6.86 -28.16
C SER A 16 49.54 6.60 -29.07
N PRO A 17 50.09 5.36 -29.15
CA PRO A 17 49.71 4.51 -30.30
C PRO A 17 49.83 2.95 -30.12
N SER A 18 48.97 2.24 -30.87
CA SER A 18 49.16 1.04 -31.73
C SER A 18 49.80 -0.30 -31.26
N GLY A 19 49.10 -1.39 -31.63
CA GLY A 19 49.58 -2.74 -32.01
C GLY A 19 48.43 -3.78 -32.04
N LEU A 20 47.65 -4.00 -33.13
CA LEU A 20 47.82 -5.00 -34.23
C LEU A 20 48.24 -6.40 -33.71
N LEU A 21 47.71 -7.58 -34.06
CA LEU A 21 46.77 -8.18 -35.03
C LEU A 21 46.54 -9.63 -34.52
N SER A 22 45.42 -10.34 -34.72
CA SER A 22 45.15 -11.07 -35.96
C SER A 22 43.81 -11.85 -35.96
N HIS A 23 43.23 -11.90 -37.16
CA HIS A 23 42.12 -12.65 -37.75
C HIS A 23 41.88 -14.13 -37.34
N ARG A 24 40.70 -14.78 -37.50
CA ARG A 24 39.84 -14.99 -38.71
C ARG A 24 38.50 -15.68 -38.26
N ARG A 25 37.27 -15.17 -38.54
CA ARG A 25 36.26 -15.56 -39.59
C ARG A 25 36.23 -17.06 -39.97
N ASN A 26 35.12 -17.79 -40.19
CA ASN A 26 33.69 -17.59 -40.53
C ASN A 26 32.94 -18.92 -40.19
N GLY A 27 31.63 -19.01 -39.93
CA GLY A 27 30.59 -19.04 -40.96
C GLY A 27 29.35 -19.85 -40.50
N ALA A 28 28.17 -19.45 -40.97
CA ALA A 28 26.83 -19.82 -40.49
C ALA A 28 26.15 -20.97 -41.27
N ARG A 29 25.09 -21.57 -40.70
CA ARG A 29 23.73 -21.65 -41.31
C ARG A 29 22.69 -22.38 -40.42
N ALA A 30 21.45 -21.93 -40.55
CA ALA A 30 20.24 -22.40 -39.89
C ALA A 30 19.41 -23.37 -40.78
N SER A 31 18.49 -24.13 -40.18
CA SER A 31 17.23 -24.54 -40.81
C SER A 31 16.15 -24.93 -39.77
N LEU A 32 14.93 -24.47 -40.02
CA LEU A 32 13.67 -24.83 -39.33
C LEU A 32 13.05 -26.10 -39.94
N GLY A 33 12.29 -26.84 -39.15
CA GLY A 33 11.38 -27.91 -39.61
C GLY A 33 10.44 -28.39 -38.50
N LEU A 34 9.14 -28.44 -38.82
CA LEU A 34 7.97 -28.64 -37.94
C LEU A 34 7.51 -30.12 -37.87
N ARG A 35 6.80 -30.46 -36.77
CA ARG A 35 5.81 -31.54 -36.52
C ARG A 35 6.28 -32.96 -36.12
N GLY A 36 5.59 -33.52 -35.09
CA GLY A 36 5.21 -34.95 -35.07
C GLY A 36 5.54 -35.78 -33.80
N VAL A 37 4.54 -35.95 -32.91
CA VAL A 37 4.15 -37.15 -32.10
C VAL A 37 5.21 -38.17 -31.60
N LYS A 38 5.28 -38.27 -30.25
CA LYS A 38 5.61 -39.37 -29.27
C LYS A 38 6.22 -40.71 -29.74
N PHE A 39 7.15 -41.27 -28.93
CA PHE A 39 6.93 -42.44 -28.01
C PHE A 39 8.22 -42.89 -27.23
N VAL A 40 8.07 -43.05 -25.90
CA VAL A 40 8.52 -44.13 -24.97
C VAL A 40 10.00 -44.55 -24.81
N SER A 41 10.47 -44.64 -23.55
CA SER A 41 10.95 -45.90 -22.92
C SER A 41 11.38 -45.74 -21.46
N HIS A 42 11.17 -46.81 -20.69
CA HIS A 42 11.38 -46.96 -19.24
C HIS A 42 12.85 -46.91 -18.80
N GLY A 43 13.07 -46.49 -17.56
CA GLY A 43 14.30 -46.73 -16.79
C GLY A 43 13.97 -46.86 -15.30
N VAL A 44 14.29 -48.03 -14.73
CA VAL A 44 14.04 -48.47 -13.35
C VAL A 44 15.23 -48.12 -12.45
N SER A 45 14.96 -48.05 -11.13
CA SER A 45 15.90 -48.11 -9.99
C SER A 45 16.51 -46.75 -9.58
N SER A 46 16.66 -46.40 -8.30
CA SER A 46 16.89 -47.23 -7.11
C SER A 46 16.40 -46.55 -5.85
N GLU A 47 15.71 -47.31 -5.00
CA GLU A 47 15.57 -47.04 -3.57
C GLU A 47 16.96 -46.99 -2.92
N GLN A 48 17.26 -45.88 -2.24
CA GLN A 48 18.10 -45.76 -1.03
C GLN A 48 18.69 -44.35 -0.98
N ASP A 49 17.95 -43.43 -0.35
CA ASP A 49 18.59 -42.43 0.51
C ASP A 49 17.58 -41.93 1.55
N GLU A 50 17.10 -42.88 2.36
CA GLU A 50 16.60 -42.55 3.69
C GLU A 50 17.80 -42.32 4.62
N ARG A 51 18.06 -41.05 4.99
CA ARG A 51 18.26 -40.59 6.39
C ARG A 51 18.99 -39.25 6.45
N ILE A 52 18.26 -38.16 6.19
CA ILE A 52 18.40 -36.93 6.99
C ILE A 52 16.98 -36.48 7.35
N ARG A 53 16.54 -36.83 8.56
CA ARG A 53 15.29 -36.32 9.15
C ARG A 53 15.51 -34.88 9.62
N CYS A 54 14.65 -33.96 9.19
CA CYS A 54 14.15 -32.91 10.07
C CYS A 54 12.74 -32.49 9.63
N HIS A 55 11.80 -32.53 10.56
CA HIS A 55 10.39 -32.19 10.37
C HIS A 55 10.22 -30.73 9.93
N SER A 56 9.63 -30.52 8.75
CA SER A 56 8.70 -29.40 8.58
C SER A 56 7.47 -29.93 7.86
N SER A 57 6.43 -30.21 8.63
CA SER A 57 5.09 -30.46 8.12
C SER A 57 4.50 -29.13 7.65
N LEU A 58 5.03 -28.58 6.56
CA LEU A 58 4.31 -27.58 5.80
C LEU A 58 3.30 -28.35 4.95
N ARG A 59 2.05 -28.39 5.43
CA ARG A 59 0.92 -28.66 4.53
C ARG A 59 0.96 -27.58 3.45
N GLN A 60 1.59 -27.88 2.32
CA GLN A 60 1.39 -27.15 1.08
C GLN A 60 -0.04 -27.45 0.60
N ASN A 61 -1.00 -26.81 1.26
CA ASN A 61 -2.25 -26.46 0.60
C ASN A 61 -1.94 -25.25 -0.29
N THR A 62 -1.10 -25.45 -1.30
CA THR A 62 -1.01 -24.50 -2.41
C THR A 62 -2.33 -24.64 -3.14
N ILE A 63 -3.22 -23.66 -2.96
CA ILE A 63 -4.43 -23.55 -3.78
C ILE A 63 -3.92 -23.25 -5.20
N VAL A 64 -3.79 -24.29 -6.01
CA VAL A 64 -3.58 -24.14 -7.45
C VAL A 64 -4.94 -23.74 -8.00
N ALA A 65 -5.08 -22.46 -8.36
CA ALA A 65 -6.25 -22.00 -9.08
C ALA A 65 -6.38 -22.86 -10.35
N SER A 66 -7.50 -23.57 -10.49
CA SER A 66 -7.80 -24.33 -11.70
C SER A 66 -7.88 -23.35 -12.87
N GLU A 67 -7.15 -23.63 -13.95
CA GLU A 67 -7.11 -22.80 -15.18
C GLU A 67 -8.50 -22.64 -15.84
N ASN A 68 -9.53 -23.35 -15.34
CA ASN A 68 -10.91 -23.35 -15.84
C ASN A 68 -11.96 -22.84 -14.85
N GLU A 69 -11.59 -22.19 -13.74
CA GLU A 69 -12.60 -21.55 -12.89
C GLU A 69 -13.01 -20.20 -13.49
N ASN A 70 -14.30 -20.07 -13.84
CA ASN A 70 -14.90 -18.78 -14.14
C ASN A 70 -14.51 -17.80 -13.02
N PRO A 71 -14.02 -16.58 -13.36
CA PRO A 71 -13.65 -15.62 -12.33
C PRO A 71 -14.85 -15.42 -11.38
N PRO A 72 -14.60 -15.24 -10.07
CA PRO A 72 -15.67 -15.04 -9.11
C PRO A 72 -16.55 -13.87 -9.60
N LEU A 73 -17.80 -14.18 -9.95
CA LEU A 73 -18.76 -13.19 -10.42
C LEU A 73 -19.07 -12.23 -9.28
N MET A 74 -18.71 -10.96 -9.45
CA MET A 74 -19.19 -9.92 -8.56
C MET A 74 -20.71 -9.80 -8.71
N PRO A 75 -21.47 -9.67 -7.60
CA PRO A 75 -22.90 -9.55 -7.68
C PRO A 75 -23.28 -8.26 -8.43
N ALA A 76 -24.06 -8.39 -9.50
CA ALA A 76 -24.54 -7.26 -10.28
C ALA A 76 -25.97 -6.88 -9.86
N ILE A 77 -26.22 -5.58 -9.73
CA ILE A 77 -27.55 -5.03 -9.47
C ILE A 77 -28.24 -4.81 -10.81
N MET A 78 -29.43 -5.39 -10.99
CA MET A 78 -30.21 -5.21 -12.21
C MET A 78 -30.90 -3.84 -12.17
N THR A 79 -30.50 -2.95 -13.07
CA THR A 79 -31.18 -1.66 -13.28
C THR A 79 -31.92 -1.68 -14.63
N PRO A 80 -32.89 -0.78 -14.87
CA PRO A 80 -33.56 -0.69 -16.18
C PRO A 80 -32.61 -0.46 -17.36
N GLY A 81 -31.42 0.10 -17.12
CA GLY A 81 -30.37 0.32 -18.12
C GLY A 81 -29.38 -0.84 -18.29
N GLY A 82 -29.58 -1.95 -17.58
CA GLY A 82 -28.72 -3.13 -17.62
C GLY A 82 -28.08 -3.48 -16.27
N PRO A 83 -27.23 -4.52 -16.25
CA PRO A 83 -26.53 -4.96 -15.05
C PRO A 83 -25.44 -3.94 -14.67
N LEU A 84 -25.50 -3.42 -13.43
CA LEU A 84 -24.48 -2.54 -12.88
C LEU A 84 -23.69 -3.27 -11.79
N ASP A 85 -22.37 -3.04 -11.74
CA ASP A 85 -21.55 -3.52 -10.63
C ASP A 85 -21.88 -2.74 -9.34
N LEU A 86 -21.80 -3.42 -8.20
CA LEU A 86 -22.05 -2.85 -6.88
C LEU A 86 -21.17 -1.64 -6.60
N ALA A 87 -19.89 -1.69 -7.00
CA ALA A 87 -18.97 -0.57 -6.82
C ALA A 87 -19.44 0.70 -7.55
N THR A 88 -20.05 0.56 -8.73
CA THR A 88 -20.61 1.67 -9.51
C THR A 88 -21.86 2.23 -8.84
N VAL A 89 -22.72 1.36 -8.28
CA VAL A 89 -23.91 1.81 -7.53
C VAL A 89 -23.50 2.59 -6.29
N LEU A 90 -22.53 2.10 -5.51
CA LEU A 90 -22.03 2.80 -4.33
C LEU A 90 -21.37 4.13 -4.68
N LEU A 91 -20.55 4.15 -5.73
CA LEU A 91 -19.92 5.38 -6.21
C LEU A 91 -20.96 6.41 -6.67
N GLY A 92 -22.03 5.99 -7.35
CA GLY A 92 -23.15 6.86 -7.70
C GLY A 92 -23.85 7.50 -6.49
N ASN A 93 -23.80 6.83 -5.33
CA ASN A 93 -24.28 7.36 -4.05
C ASN A 93 -23.17 8.08 -3.25
N ARG A 94 -22.03 8.40 -3.87
CA ARG A 94 -20.86 9.06 -3.26
C ARG A 94 -20.25 8.29 -2.09
N VAL A 95 -20.36 6.97 -2.13
CA VAL A 95 -19.79 6.06 -1.13
C VAL A 95 -18.57 5.33 -1.70
N ILE A 96 -17.45 5.40 -0.99
CA ILE A 96 -16.22 4.67 -1.31
C ILE A 96 -15.96 3.64 -0.21
N PHE A 97 -15.73 2.38 -0.57
CA PHE A 97 -15.45 1.31 0.38
C PHE A 97 -13.98 0.87 0.34
N ILE A 98 -13.34 0.85 1.51
CA ILE A 98 -11.97 0.37 1.72
C ILE A 98 -12.01 -0.81 2.71
N GLY A 99 -12.12 -2.02 2.16
CA GLY A 99 -12.27 -3.27 2.91
C GLY A 99 -11.02 -4.17 2.96
N GLN A 100 -9.86 -3.67 2.54
CA GLN A 100 -8.65 -4.47 2.36
C GLN A 100 -7.40 -3.68 2.70
N TYR A 101 -6.26 -4.37 2.79
CA TYR A 101 -4.95 -3.75 3.00
C TYR A 101 -4.65 -2.71 1.91
N ILE A 102 -4.20 -1.51 2.32
CA ILE A 102 -3.97 -0.40 1.39
C ILE A 102 -2.57 -0.51 0.79
N ASN A 103 -2.51 -0.80 -0.50
CA ASN A 103 -1.32 -0.72 -1.33
C ASN A 103 -1.48 0.35 -2.42
N SER A 104 -0.47 0.52 -3.27
CA SER A 104 -0.48 1.54 -4.33
C SER A 104 -1.66 1.40 -5.30
N GLN A 105 -2.10 0.17 -5.61
CA GLN A 105 -3.24 -0.06 -6.50
C GLN A 105 -4.56 0.36 -5.84
N VAL A 106 -4.73 0.04 -4.56
CA VAL A 106 -5.92 0.46 -3.80
C VAL A 106 -5.95 1.97 -3.65
N ALA A 107 -4.82 2.59 -3.32
CA ALA A 107 -4.72 4.04 -3.22
C ALA A 107 -5.03 4.73 -4.55
N GLN A 108 -4.47 4.25 -5.67
CA GLN A 108 -4.79 4.77 -6.99
C GLN A 108 -6.29 4.70 -7.28
N ARG A 109 -6.94 3.56 -6.99
CA ARG A 109 -8.39 3.41 -7.16
C ARG A 109 -9.19 4.42 -6.34
N VAL A 110 -8.88 4.55 -5.05
CA VAL A 110 -9.58 5.45 -4.12
C VAL A 110 -9.39 6.91 -4.54
N ILE A 111 -8.16 7.31 -4.89
CA ILE A 111 -7.85 8.66 -5.37
C ILE A 111 -8.61 8.95 -6.67
N SER A 112 -8.60 8.02 -7.63
CA SER A 112 -9.38 8.18 -8.86
C SER A 112 -10.88 8.34 -8.56
N GLN A 113 -11.43 7.58 -7.63
CA GLN A 113 -12.83 7.71 -7.21
C GLN A 113 -13.12 9.08 -6.57
N LEU A 114 -12.27 9.54 -5.64
CA LEU A 114 -12.40 10.85 -4.99
C LEU A 114 -12.40 11.99 -6.00
N VAL A 115 -11.40 12.01 -6.89
CA VAL A 115 -11.29 13.04 -7.94
C VAL A 115 -12.48 12.97 -8.90
N THR A 116 -12.95 11.77 -9.25
CA THR A 116 -14.13 11.60 -10.11
C THR A 116 -15.39 12.16 -9.45
N LEU A 117 -15.63 11.86 -8.17
CA LEU A 117 -16.78 12.37 -7.44
C LEU A 117 -16.76 13.90 -7.30
N ALA A 118 -15.59 14.47 -7.05
CA ALA A 118 -15.39 15.91 -6.99
C ALA A 118 -15.61 16.59 -8.35
N ALA A 119 -15.22 15.95 -9.45
CA ALA A 119 -15.45 16.46 -10.80
C ALA A 119 -16.92 16.38 -11.24
N ILE A 120 -17.67 15.39 -10.76
CA ILE A 120 -19.11 15.26 -11.05
C ILE A 120 -19.93 16.28 -10.25
N ASP A 121 -19.61 16.45 -8.97
CA ASP A 121 -20.26 17.39 -8.07
C ASP A 121 -19.27 17.82 -7.00
N GLU A 122 -18.91 19.11 -7.03
CA GLU A 122 -17.92 19.73 -6.14
C GLU A 122 -18.46 20.02 -4.74
N GLU A 123 -19.78 20.06 -4.55
CA GLU A 123 -20.42 20.45 -3.28
C GLU A 123 -20.89 19.24 -2.48
N GLY A 124 -21.28 18.16 -3.15
CA GLY A 124 -21.82 16.97 -2.49
C GLY A 124 -20.79 16.27 -1.61
N ASP A 125 -21.14 15.97 -0.36
CA ASP A 125 -20.26 15.24 0.55
C ASP A 125 -19.94 13.82 0.05
N ILE A 126 -18.79 13.29 0.46
CA ILE A 126 -18.32 11.94 0.13
C ILE A 126 -18.16 11.16 1.42
N LEU A 127 -18.58 9.89 1.45
CA LEU A 127 -18.38 9.02 2.60
C LEU A 127 -17.42 7.86 2.27
N ILE A 128 -16.38 7.72 3.08
CA ILE A 128 -15.45 6.60 3.03
C ILE A 128 -15.78 5.60 4.15
N TYR A 129 -16.11 4.37 3.77
CA TYR A 129 -16.37 3.27 4.67
C TYR A 129 -15.10 2.43 4.81
N LEU A 130 -14.59 2.26 6.03
CA LEU A 130 -13.31 1.64 6.33
C LEU A 130 -13.46 0.36 7.16
N ASN A 131 -12.91 -0.74 6.65
CA ASN A 131 -12.60 -1.95 7.39
C ASN A 131 -11.25 -2.45 6.89
N CYS A 132 -10.18 -1.94 7.49
CA CYS A 132 -8.84 -2.03 6.94
C CYS A 132 -7.81 -2.32 8.06
N PRO A 133 -7.01 -3.39 7.94
CA PRO A 133 -6.01 -3.73 8.95
C PRO A 133 -4.74 -2.85 8.88
N GLY A 134 -4.62 -1.98 7.86
CA GLY A 134 -3.45 -1.14 7.65
C GLY A 134 -3.05 -1.04 6.17
N GLY A 135 -1.85 -0.54 5.92
CA GLY A 135 -1.36 -0.34 4.56
C GLY A 135 0.05 0.21 4.49
N SER A 136 0.48 0.49 3.26
CA SER A 136 1.68 1.28 2.98
C SER A 136 1.46 2.74 3.37
N LEU A 137 2.38 3.32 4.14
CA LEU A 137 2.29 4.70 4.62
C LEU A 137 2.06 5.71 3.52
N TYR A 138 2.90 5.68 2.49
CA TYR A 138 2.79 6.66 1.42
C TYR A 138 1.52 6.46 0.58
N SER A 139 1.01 5.22 0.48
CA SER A 139 -0.29 4.98 -0.18
C SER A 139 -1.44 5.60 0.61
N ILE A 140 -1.38 5.50 1.94
CA ILE A 140 -2.37 6.10 2.85
C ILE A 140 -2.27 7.62 2.86
N LEU A 141 -1.05 8.17 2.94
CA LEU A 141 -0.81 9.61 2.89
C LEU A 141 -1.30 10.20 1.56
N ALA A 142 -1.10 9.51 0.43
CA ALA A 142 -1.62 9.95 -0.86
C ALA A 142 -3.16 10.01 -0.89
N ILE A 143 -3.84 9.04 -0.27
CA ILE A 143 -5.31 9.10 -0.12
C ILE A 143 -5.70 10.30 0.74
N TYR A 144 -5.06 10.47 1.90
CA TYR A 144 -5.35 11.58 2.82
C TYR A 144 -5.11 12.96 2.18
N ASP A 145 -4.01 13.12 1.45
CA ASP A 145 -3.71 14.36 0.72
C ASP A 145 -4.81 14.64 -0.32
N CYS A 146 -5.30 13.60 -1.02
CA CYS A 146 -6.43 13.74 -1.94
C CYS A 146 -7.73 14.11 -1.22
N MET A 147 -8.03 13.50 -0.06
CA MET A 147 -9.21 13.87 0.74
C MET A 147 -9.16 15.34 1.16
N SER A 148 -7.97 15.84 1.50
CA SER A 148 -7.77 17.22 1.95
C SER A 148 -7.71 18.24 0.82
N CYS A 149 -7.40 17.82 -0.41
CA CYS A 149 -7.22 18.74 -1.55
C CYS A 149 -8.51 18.99 -2.34
N ILE A 150 -9.45 18.06 -2.31
CA ILE A 150 -10.72 18.21 -3.02
C ILE A 150 -11.68 19.11 -2.24
N LYS A 151 -12.60 19.76 -2.97
CA LYS A 151 -13.59 20.68 -2.39
C LYS A 151 -14.70 19.96 -1.58
N PRO A 152 -15.25 18.80 -2.03
CA PRO A 152 -16.19 18.04 -1.23
C PRO A 152 -15.65 17.69 0.15
N LYS A 153 -16.50 17.75 1.17
CA LYS A 153 -16.16 17.22 2.49
C LYS A 153 -16.11 15.70 2.43
N VAL A 154 -15.12 15.11 3.08
CA VAL A 154 -14.95 13.66 3.11
C VAL A 154 -15.20 13.15 4.52
N GLY A 155 -16.37 12.56 4.75
CA GLY A 155 -16.68 11.86 5.99
C GLY A 155 -16.13 10.42 5.99
N THR A 156 -15.92 9.87 7.17
CA THR A 156 -15.31 8.54 7.36
C THR A 156 -16.16 7.70 8.31
N VAL A 157 -16.32 6.42 8.02
CA VAL A 157 -17.10 5.50 8.85
C VAL A 157 -16.31 4.21 9.06
N GLY A 158 -15.90 3.94 10.30
CA GLY A 158 -15.17 2.73 10.67
C GLY A 158 -16.09 1.55 10.99
N PHE A 159 -15.79 0.39 10.41
CA PHE A 159 -16.43 -0.91 10.63
C PHE A 159 -15.38 -1.95 11.00
N GLY A 160 -15.77 -2.94 11.80
CA GLY A 160 -14.93 -4.11 12.07
C GLY A 160 -13.60 -3.69 12.72
N VAL A 161 -12.53 -3.67 11.93
CA VAL A 161 -11.22 -3.18 12.37
C VAL A 161 -10.72 -2.04 11.47
N VAL A 162 -10.24 -0.97 12.10
CA VAL A 162 -9.45 0.06 11.43
C VAL A 162 -8.12 0.18 12.17
N ALA A 163 -7.06 -0.39 11.60
CA ALA A 163 -5.81 -0.59 12.32
C ALA A 163 -4.60 0.06 11.63
N SER A 164 -3.55 0.29 12.42
CA SER A 164 -2.30 0.87 11.98
C SER A 164 -2.54 2.22 11.30
N GLN A 165 -1.89 2.45 10.17
CA GLN A 165 -1.96 3.71 9.44
C GLN A 165 -3.33 3.93 8.78
N ALA A 166 -4.21 2.92 8.65
CA ALA A 166 -5.57 3.16 8.16
C ALA A 166 -6.38 4.06 9.11
N ALA A 167 -6.00 4.11 10.39
CA ALA A 167 -6.57 5.05 11.36
C ALA A 167 -6.29 6.53 10.99
N ILE A 168 -5.26 6.82 10.17
CA ILE A 168 -5.02 8.16 9.62
C ILE A 168 -6.17 8.58 8.71
N ILE A 169 -6.66 7.67 7.86
CA ILE A 169 -7.80 7.97 6.98
C ILE A 169 -9.05 8.18 7.82
N LEU A 170 -9.31 7.32 8.81
CA LEU A 170 -10.45 7.46 9.70
C LEU A 170 -10.44 8.82 10.45
N ALA A 171 -9.33 9.14 11.11
CA ALA A 171 -9.19 10.35 11.92
C ALA A 171 -9.03 11.62 11.08
N GLY A 172 -8.55 11.50 9.84
CA GLY A 172 -8.35 12.57 8.88
C GLY A 172 -9.57 12.90 8.02
N GLY A 173 -10.72 12.27 8.28
CA GLY A 173 -11.99 12.73 7.71
C GLY A 173 -12.37 14.13 8.19
N GLU A 174 -13.32 14.76 7.51
CA GLU A 174 -13.86 16.07 7.87
C GLU A 174 -14.34 16.05 9.32
N LYS A 175 -13.94 17.06 10.10
CA LYS A 175 -14.27 17.14 11.53
C LYS A 175 -15.77 17.27 11.73
N GLY A 176 -16.32 16.43 12.61
CA GLY A 176 -17.77 16.27 12.79
C GLY A 176 -18.40 15.21 11.86
N MET A 177 -17.63 14.64 10.94
CA MET A 177 -18.07 13.59 10.00
C MET A 177 -17.23 12.31 10.11
N ARG A 178 -16.59 12.07 11.27
CA ARG A 178 -15.83 10.85 11.55
C ARG A 178 -16.65 9.94 12.47
N TYR A 179 -17.01 8.77 11.98
CA TYR A 179 -17.94 7.87 12.65
C TYR A 179 -17.34 6.49 12.91
N ALA A 180 -17.80 5.81 13.95
CA ALA A 180 -17.52 4.40 14.17
C ALA A 180 -18.80 3.62 14.51
N MET A 181 -18.90 2.39 14.01
CA MET A 181 -19.91 1.44 14.49
C MET A 181 -19.60 0.98 15.92
N PRO A 182 -20.59 0.51 16.70
CA PRO A 182 -20.38 0.14 18.11
C PRO A 182 -19.31 -0.93 18.31
N ASN A 183 -19.24 -1.91 17.39
CA ASN A 183 -18.30 -3.03 17.47
C ASN A 183 -16.95 -2.73 16.80
N THR A 184 -16.73 -1.51 16.29
CA THR A 184 -15.49 -1.16 15.60
C THR A 184 -14.33 -1.11 16.58
N ARG A 185 -13.22 -1.74 16.20
CA ARG A 185 -11.93 -1.67 16.91
C ARG A 185 -11.00 -0.78 16.12
N VAL A 186 -10.47 0.25 16.77
CA VAL A 186 -9.44 1.12 16.20
C VAL A 186 -8.10 0.74 16.81
N MET A 187 -7.06 0.57 16.00
CA MET A 187 -5.71 0.32 16.51
C MET A 187 -4.73 1.33 15.94
N ILE A 188 -3.95 1.96 16.81
CA ILE A 188 -2.85 2.85 16.43
C ILE A 188 -1.54 2.29 16.94
N HIS A 189 -0.48 2.52 16.16
CA HIS A 189 0.89 2.23 16.52
C HIS A 189 1.86 3.07 15.67
N GLN A 190 3.13 3.06 16.02
CA GLN A 190 4.19 3.71 15.26
C GLN A 190 4.38 3.03 13.90
N PRO A 191 4.80 3.77 12.87
CA PRO A 191 5.20 3.17 11.61
C PRO A 191 6.30 2.12 11.80
N GLN A 192 6.19 1.02 11.07
CA GLN A 192 7.18 -0.05 11.06
C GLN A 192 7.92 -0.05 9.72
N GLY A 193 9.23 -0.32 9.76
CA GLY A 193 10.08 -0.38 8.57
C GLY A 193 11.26 -1.33 8.80
N GLY A 194 11.71 -1.97 7.73
CA GLY A 194 12.97 -2.72 7.72
C GLY A 194 14.11 -1.83 7.22
N SER A 195 15.34 -2.15 7.60
CA SER A 195 16.51 -1.50 7.00
C SER A 195 17.64 -2.49 6.74
N GLU A 196 18.18 -2.48 5.53
CA GLU A 196 19.22 -3.41 5.07
C GLU A 196 20.16 -2.69 4.08
N GLY A 197 21.39 -3.19 3.96
CA GLY A 197 22.41 -2.67 3.04
C GLY A 197 23.70 -2.23 3.73
N ASN A 198 24.47 -1.38 3.06
CA ASN A 198 25.66 -0.77 3.65
C ASN A 198 25.30 0.25 4.75
N VAL A 199 26.29 0.70 5.53
CA VAL A 199 26.08 1.60 6.68
C VAL A 199 25.31 2.88 6.30
N GLU A 200 25.61 3.48 5.15
CA GLU A 200 24.93 4.70 4.70
C GLU A 200 23.49 4.44 4.23
N GLU A 201 23.24 3.32 3.57
CA GLU A 201 21.89 2.89 3.19
C GLU A 201 21.00 2.66 4.41
N VAL A 202 21.51 1.92 5.41
CA VAL A 202 20.80 1.69 6.67
C VAL A 202 20.55 3.02 7.38
N ARG A 203 21.56 3.89 7.49
CA ARG A 203 21.41 5.21 8.11
C ARG A 203 20.31 6.04 7.43
N ARG A 204 20.25 6.02 6.10
CA ARG A 204 19.23 6.75 5.32
C ARG A 204 17.82 6.16 5.54
N GLN A 205 17.69 4.83 5.52
CA GLN A 205 16.40 4.15 5.70
C GLN A 205 15.84 4.34 7.13
N VAL A 206 16.71 4.27 8.14
CA VAL A 206 16.35 4.59 9.53
C VAL A 206 15.93 6.06 9.66
N GLY A 207 16.67 6.98 9.03
CA GLY A 207 16.32 8.40 8.99
C GLY A 207 14.91 8.65 8.44
N GLU A 208 14.54 7.97 7.35
CA GLU A 208 13.18 8.06 6.78
C GLU A 208 12.12 7.50 7.73
N THR A 209 12.42 6.41 8.44
CA THR A 209 11.49 5.81 9.42
C THR A 209 11.24 6.75 10.60
N ILE A 210 12.29 7.43 11.08
CA ILE A 210 12.18 8.45 12.14
C ILE A 210 11.31 9.63 11.66
N TYR A 211 11.55 10.11 10.44
CA TYR A 211 10.73 11.17 9.84
C TYR A 211 9.26 10.75 9.71
N ALA A 212 9.01 9.55 9.21
CA ALA A 212 7.66 8.99 9.07
C ALA A 212 6.93 8.92 10.42
N ARG A 213 7.62 8.48 11.48
CA ARG A 213 7.05 8.43 12.84
C ARG A 213 6.66 9.83 13.33
N ASP A 214 7.57 10.79 13.26
CA ASP A 214 7.31 12.18 13.68
C ASP A 214 6.13 12.80 12.91
N LYS A 215 6.04 12.55 11.59
CA LYS A 215 4.92 13.03 10.77
C LYS A 215 3.58 12.42 11.21
N VAL A 216 3.54 11.10 11.40
CA VAL A 216 2.31 10.40 11.80
C VAL A 216 1.84 10.82 13.19
N ASP A 217 2.75 10.95 14.16
CA ASP A 217 2.41 11.40 15.51
C ASP A 217 1.86 12.84 15.50
N LYS A 218 2.45 13.74 14.70
CA LYS A 218 1.92 15.11 14.49
C LYS A 218 0.54 15.12 13.85
N MET A 219 0.29 14.24 12.87
CA MET A 219 -1.02 14.12 12.24
C MET A 219 -2.07 13.67 13.25
N PHE A 220 -1.79 12.61 14.02
CA PHE A 220 -2.72 12.16 15.05
C PHE A 220 -2.98 13.25 16.09
N ALA A 221 -1.95 13.94 16.58
CA ALA A 221 -2.12 15.06 17.50
C ALA A 221 -3.02 16.17 16.93
N ALA A 222 -2.87 16.49 15.64
CA ALA A 222 -3.71 17.46 14.96
C ALA A 222 -5.18 17.00 14.81
N PHE A 223 -5.40 15.72 14.51
CA PHE A 223 -6.75 15.16 14.32
C PHE A 223 -7.51 14.99 15.62
N THR A 224 -6.82 14.57 16.68
CA THR A 224 -7.42 14.25 17.97
C THR A 224 -7.49 15.46 18.90
N GLY A 225 -6.59 16.43 18.72
CA GLY A 225 -6.39 17.53 19.68
C GLY A 225 -5.63 17.12 20.93
N GLN A 226 -5.11 15.89 20.99
CA GLN A 226 -4.28 15.41 22.10
C GLN A 226 -2.87 15.99 22.02
N PRO A 227 -2.18 16.17 23.16
CA PRO A 227 -0.81 16.65 23.14
C PRO A 227 0.11 15.58 22.53
N LEU A 228 1.17 16.03 21.85
CA LEU A 228 2.04 15.17 21.04
C LEU A 228 2.72 14.05 21.85
N ASP A 229 3.09 14.35 23.10
CA ASP A 229 3.67 13.39 24.04
C ASP A 229 2.71 12.24 24.37
N MET A 230 1.42 12.55 24.58
CA MET A 230 0.39 11.55 24.81
C MET A 230 0.19 10.67 23.57
N VAL A 231 0.16 11.27 22.38
CA VAL A 231 0.07 10.52 21.12
C VAL A 231 1.27 9.58 20.96
N GLN A 232 2.49 10.08 21.15
CA GLN A 232 3.71 9.28 21.06
C GLN A 232 3.73 8.09 22.04
N GLN A 233 3.21 8.29 23.25
CA GLN A 233 3.06 7.21 24.23
C GLN A 233 2.02 6.18 23.77
N TRP A 234 0.93 6.62 23.17
CA TRP A 234 -0.15 5.73 22.72
C TRP A 234 0.19 4.99 21.42
N THR A 235 1.04 5.56 20.57
CA THR A 235 1.51 4.93 19.33
C THR A 235 2.76 4.08 19.55
N GLU A 236 3.44 4.14 20.70
CA GLU A 236 4.69 3.41 20.92
C GLU A 236 4.56 1.88 20.68
N ARG A 237 3.41 1.31 21.06
CA ARG A 237 3.06 -0.10 20.86
C ARG A 237 1.66 -0.21 20.29
N ASP A 238 1.32 -1.40 19.81
CA ASP A 238 -0.02 -1.72 19.35
C ASP A 238 -1.05 -1.42 20.44
N ARG A 239 -1.86 -0.38 20.21
CA ARG A 239 -2.91 0.02 21.13
C ARG A 239 -4.26 -0.09 20.45
N PHE A 240 -5.03 -1.10 20.88
CA PHE A 240 -6.40 -1.29 20.44
C PHE A 240 -7.36 -0.52 21.35
N MET A 241 -8.29 0.18 20.73
CA MET A 241 -9.36 0.94 21.34
C MET A 241 -10.71 0.35 20.90
N SER A 242 -11.66 0.34 21.82
CA SER A 242 -13.08 0.27 21.52
C SER A 242 -13.53 1.52 20.74
N SER A 243 -14.73 1.46 20.16
CA SER A 243 -15.33 2.59 19.46
C SER A 243 -15.49 3.81 20.39
N SER A 244 -15.91 3.61 21.64
CA SER A 244 -15.99 4.67 22.66
C SER A 244 -14.63 5.25 23.02
N GLU A 245 -13.62 4.41 23.28
CA GLU A 245 -12.26 4.92 23.58
C GLU A 245 -11.67 5.69 22.39
N ALA A 246 -11.96 5.26 21.15
CA ALA A 246 -11.52 5.98 19.96
C ALA A 246 -12.20 7.34 19.82
N MET A 247 -13.47 7.46 20.23
CA MET A 247 -14.20 8.73 20.27
C MET A 247 -13.62 9.65 21.36
N ASP A 248 -13.42 9.13 22.58
CA ASP A 248 -12.86 9.88 23.71
C ASP A 248 -11.43 10.35 23.41
N PHE A 249 -10.63 9.54 22.73
CA PHE A 249 -9.29 9.92 22.29
C PHE A 249 -9.32 10.97 21.17
N GLY A 250 -10.42 11.08 20.41
CA GLY A 250 -10.62 12.08 19.35
C GLY A 250 -10.35 11.58 17.92
N LEU A 251 -10.27 10.26 17.71
CA LEU A 251 -10.09 9.65 16.38
C LEU A 251 -11.39 9.61 15.57
N VAL A 252 -12.53 9.63 16.25
CA VAL A 252 -13.87 9.74 15.67
C VAL A 252 -14.69 10.75 16.47
N ASP A 253 -15.71 11.32 15.84
CA ASP A 253 -16.58 12.34 16.44
C ASP A 253 -17.87 11.75 17.01
N ALA A 254 -18.39 10.67 16.42
CA ALA A 254 -19.65 10.07 16.86
C ALA A 254 -19.70 8.55 16.65
N LEU A 255 -20.49 7.89 17.49
CA LEU A 255 -20.81 6.48 17.36
C LEU A 255 -22.17 6.31 16.70
N LEU A 256 -22.26 5.43 15.71
CA LEU A 256 -23.54 5.05 15.11
C LEU A 256 -24.25 4.03 16.01
N GLU A 257 -25.57 4.13 16.13
CA GLU A 257 -26.34 3.21 16.97
C GLU A 257 -26.62 1.89 16.25
N THR A 258 -26.44 0.78 16.96
CA THR A 258 -26.93 -0.53 16.53
C THR A 258 -28.07 -0.96 17.45
N ARG A 259 -29.18 -1.41 16.86
CA ARG A 259 -30.25 -2.08 17.60
C ARG A 259 -29.86 -3.56 17.76
N TYR A 260 -29.77 -4.02 19.00
CA TYR A 260 -29.55 -5.44 19.33
C TYR A 260 -30.88 -6.19 19.42
#